data_AF-A0A6G2J7M8-F1
#
_entry.id   AF-A0A6G2J7M8-F1
#
_cell.length_a   1.000
_cell.length_b   1.000
_cell.length_c   1.000
_cell.angle_alpha   90.00
_cell.angle_beta   90.00
_cell.angle_gamma   90.00
#
_symmetry.space_group_name_H-M   'P 1'
#
loop_
_entity.id
_entity.type
_entity.pdbx_description
1 polymer ?
#
loop_
_entity_poly.entity_id
_entity_poly.type
_entity_poly.pdbx_seq_one_letter_code
_entity_poly.pdbx_strand_id
1 'polypeptide(L)'
;MHAAITIQNWGSSYGRLMEEYVETVCPQVGEEWRTDEIHLKIKGKKRYLFAMLDSDTRYWIAQMVATHKGNDDVAPMFMKAKDVAGKVPATLISDGASNFHHAWKSQYKAKNPLHKDTRHINEVAFDGIHHNNKMESFNGNTIRHREKVTRGIKREDSGIITGTQLYHNFVRSHLGLPYGQTPAEAAGIHVQGTDKWKTLIQAATKSRA
;
A
#
# COMPACT_ATOMS: atom_id res chain seq x y z
N MET A 1 26.44 -5.01 25.80
CA MET A 1 26.69 -4.49 24.44
C MET A 1 25.55 -3.55 24.06
N HIS A 2 25.76 -2.24 24.12
CA HIS A 2 24.81 -1.29 23.53
C HIS A 2 25.02 -1.33 22.02
N ALA A 3 24.08 -1.91 21.28
CA ALA A 3 24.08 -1.79 19.83
C ALA A 3 24.01 -0.28 19.48
N ALA A 4 24.90 0.21 18.62
CA ALA A 4 24.83 1.58 18.15
C ALA A 4 23.46 1.81 17.49
N ILE A 5 22.63 2.62 18.12
CA ILE A 5 21.29 2.93 17.62
C ILE A 5 21.45 3.99 16.53
N THR A 6 21.20 3.62 15.27
CA THR A 6 21.26 4.55 14.12
C THR A 6 19.88 5.15 13.84
N ILE A 7 19.81 6.27 13.12
CA ILE A 7 18.55 6.86 12.63
C ILE A 7 17.72 5.83 11.85
N GLN A 8 18.36 4.94 11.11
CA GLN A 8 17.69 3.86 10.38
C GLN A 8 17.05 2.84 11.32
N ASN A 9 17.69 2.54 12.45
CA ASN A 9 17.11 1.67 13.47
C ASN A 9 15.87 2.33 14.10
N TRP A 10 15.94 3.63 14.44
CA TRP A 10 14.76 4.39 14.88
C TRP A 10 13.65 4.31 13.83
N GLY A 11 13.93 4.67 12.58
CA GLY A 11 12.93 4.65 11.50
C GLY A 11 12.28 3.28 11.32
N SER A 12 13.04 2.19 11.45
CA SER A 12 12.51 0.84 11.35
C SER A 12 11.64 0.47 12.55
N SER A 13 12.09 0.77 13.78
CA SER A 13 11.36 0.48 15.01
C SER A 13 10.05 1.27 15.10
N TYR A 14 10.09 2.58 14.86
CA TYR A 14 8.88 3.42 14.88
C TYR A 14 7.97 3.13 13.69
N GLY A 15 8.53 2.86 12.51
CA GLY A 15 7.76 2.45 11.34
C GLY A 15 6.92 1.20 11.64
N ARG A 16 7.54 0.16 12.20
CA ARG A 16 6.83 -1.05 12.62
C ARG A 16 5.80 -0.79 13.72
N LEU A 17 6.15 0.01 14.72
CA LEU A 17 5.22 0.38 15.80
C LEU A 17 3.95 1.03 15.24
N MET A 18 4.11 1.97 14.31
CA MET A 18 2.99 2.65 13.67
C MET A 18 2.23 1.74 12.72
N GLU A 19 2.91 0.92 11.91
CA GLU A 19 2.29 -0.07 11.02
C GLU A 19 1.33 -0.99 11.80
N GLU A 20 1.81 -1.61 12.87
CA GLU A 20 1.00 -2.49 13.72
C GLU A 20 -0.21 -1.75 14.33
N TYR A 21 -0.11 -0.44 14.58
CA TYR A 21 -1.23 0.36 15.07
C TYR A 21 -2.22 0.74 13.96
N VAL A 22 -1.75 1.28 12.84
CA VAL A 22 -2.64 1.78 11.78
C VAL A 22 -3.39 0.64 11.07
N GLU A 23 -2.85 -0.58 11.07
CA GLU A 23 -3.55 -1.76 10.56
C GLU A 23 -4.77 -2.15 11.41
N THR A 24 -4.85 -1.68 12.66
CA THR A 24 -6.07 -1.84 13.50
C THR A 24 -7.15 -0.83 13.14
N VAL A 25 -6.82 0.21 12.37
CA VAL A 25 -7.73 1.26 11.96
C VAL A 25 -8.23 0.94 10.54
N CYS A 26 -9.50 0.55 10.44
CA CYS A 26 -10.12 0.27 9.15
C CYS A 26 -10.34 1.57 8.34
N PRO A 27 -9.69 1.76 7.18
CA PRO A 27 -9.89 2.93 6.34
C PRO A 27 -11.21 2.83 5.55
N GLN A 28 -11.90 3.95 5.38
CA GLN A 28 -13.11 4.06 4.55
C GLN A 28 -12.73 4.20 3.07
N VAL A 29 -12.20 3.11 2.49
CA VAL A 29 -11.82 3.05 1.07
C VAL A 29 -13.04 2.88 0.16
N GLY A 30 -12.91 3.24 -1.12
CA GLY A 30 -13.95 3.11 -2.13
C GLY A 30 -14.20 1.68 -2.59
N GLU A 31 -14.95 1.55 -3.70
CA GLU A 31 -15.32 0.26 -4.30
C GLU A 31 -14.46 -0.11 -5.52
N GLU A 32 -13.59 0.78 -6.00
CA GLU A 32 -12.65 0.54 -7.10
C GLU A 32 -11.22 0.50 -6.56
N TRP A 33 -10.53 -0.61 -6.66
CA TRP A 33 -9.11 -0.72 -6.27
C TRP A 33 -8.23 -1.01 -7.49
N ARG A 34 -6.98 -0.55 -7.43
CA ARG A 34 -5.96 -0.74 -8.47
C ARG A 34 -4.78 -1.52 -7.90
N THR A 35 -4.26 -2.47 -8.67
CA THR A 35 -3.04 -3.20 -8.33
C THR A 35 -2.08 -3.22 -9.50
N ASP A 36 -0.79 -3.11 -9.22
CA ASP A 36 0.30 -3.14 -10.19
C ASP A 36 1.61 -3.45 -9.45
N GLU A 37 2.66 -3.78 -10.21
CA GLU A 37 4.01 -3.94 -9.69
C GLU A 37 4.99 -2.92 -10.22
N ILE A 38 5.94 -2.56 -9.36
CA ILE A 38 7.08 -1.75 -9.74
C ILE A 38 8.37 -2.44 -9.31
N HIS A 39 9.36 -2.48 -10.20
CA HIS A 39 10.64 -3.08 -9.82
C HIS A 39 11.45 -2.12 -8.93
N LEU A 40 12.13 -2.66 -7.93
CA LEU A 40 13.07 -1.96 -7.04
C LEU A 40 14.41 -2.69 -6.98
N LYS A 41 15.47 -1.97 -6.62
CA LYS A 41 16.77 -2.60 -6.30
C LYS A 41 16.92 -2.80 -4.78
N ILE A 42 16.90 -4.04 -4.34
CA ILE A 42 17.15 -4.43 -2.94
C ILE A 42 18.43 -5.24 -2.87
N LYS A 43 19.42 -4.75 -2.13
CA LYS A 43 20.79 -5.29 -2.05
C LYS A 43 21.42 -5.50 -3.44
N GLY A 44 21.13 -4.57 -4.36
CA GLY A 44 21.58 -4.64 -5.76
C GLY A 44 20.82 -5.66 -6.62
N LYS A 45 19.92 -6.46 -6.04
CA LYS A 45 19.09 -7.41 -6.79
C LYS A 45 17.76 -6.76 -7.18
N LYS A 46 17.28 -7.07 -8.38
CA LYS A 46 15.94 -6.68 -8.82
C LYS A 46 14.91 -7.45 -7.98
N ARG A 47 13.93 -6.69 -7.47
CA ARG A 47 12.74 -7.16 -6.75
C ARG A 47 11.53 -6.44 -7.31
N TYR A 48 10.34 -6.93 -7.00
CA TYR A 48 9.08 -6.34 -7.43
C TYR A 48 8.26 -5.98 -6.20
N LEU A 49 7.91 -4.70 -6.07
CA LEU A 49 6.98 -4.19 -5.09
C LEU A 49 5.60 -4.19 -5.74
N PHE A 50 4.72 -5.03 -5.24
CA PHE A 50 3.30 -5.04 -5.54
C PHE A 50 2.59 -4.09 -4.58
N ALA A 51 1.64 -3.31 -5.09
CA ALA A 51 0.86 -2.38 -4.29
C ALA A 51 -0.63 -2.51 -4.63
N MET A 52 -1.49 -2.37 -3.61
CA MET A 52 -2.94 -2.26 -3.74
C MET A 52 -3.37 -0.85 -3.32
N LEU A 53 -3.95 -0.09 -4.25
CA LEU A 53 -4.30 1.31 -4.09
C LEU A 53 -5.82 1.51 -4.21
N ASP A 54 -6.41 2.24 -3.28
CA ASP A 54 -7.78 2.71 -3.42
C ASP A 54 -7.89 3.84 -4.45
N SER A 55 -8.88 3.74 -5.33
CA SER A 55 -9.01 4.62 -6.47
C SER A 55 -9.54 6.00 -6.14
N ASP A 56 -10.29 6.14 -5.06
CA ASP A 56 -11.00 7.38 -4.72
C ASP A 56 -10.19 8.19 -3.72
N THR A 57 -9.73 7.52 -2.67
CA THR A 57 -8.97 8.11 -1.56
C THR A 57 -7.46 8.12 -1.81
N ARG A 58 -6.96 7.38 -2.82
CA ARG A 58 -5.51 7.16 -3.05
C ARG A 58 -4.82 6.46 -1.88
N TYR A 59 -5.58 5.85 -0.98
CA TYR A 59 -5.04 5.14 0.17
C TYR A 59 -4.30 3.89 -0.30
N TRP A 60 -3.04 3.75 0.11
CA TRP A 60 -2.25 2.56 -0.16
C TRP A 60 -2.61 1.49 0.87
N ILE A 61 -3.46 0.55 0.45
CA ILE A 61 -4.12 -0.44 1.33
C ILE A 61 -3.12 -1.51 1.77
N ALA A 62 -2.41 -2.11 0.82
CA ALA A 62 -1.48 -3.21 1.10
C ALA A 62 -0.31 -3.21 0.12
N GLN A 63 0.80 -3.84 0.53
CA GLN A 63 1.99 -4.01 -0.29
C GLN A 63 2.66 -5.36 -0.04
N MET A 64 3.39 -5.84 -1.04
CA MET A 64 4.18 -7.06 -0.94
C MET A 64 5.45 -6.93 -1.80
N VAL A 65 6.59 -7.38 -1.28
CA VAL A 65 7.82 -7.50 -2.06
C VAL A 65 7.98 -8.95 -2.51
N ALA A 66 8.27 -9.15 -3.79
CA ALA A 66 8.52 -10.46 -4.37
C ALA A 66 9.80 -10.47 -5.24
N THR A 67 10.25 -11.66 -5.59
CA THR A 67 11.50 -11.91 -6.34
C THR A 67 11.25 -11.95 -7.85
N HIS A 68 10.16 -12.56 -8.32
CA HIS A 68 9.88 -12.78 -9.73
C HIS A 68 8.70 -11.95 -10.20
N LYS A 69 8.83 -11.35 -11.39
CA LYS A 69 7.74 -10.60 -12.03
C LYS A 69 6.64 -11.58 -12.45
N GLY A 70 5.38 -11.26 -12.15
CA GLY A 70 4.20 -11.96 -12.69
C GLY A 70 4.02 -13.43 -12.28
N ASN A 71 4.99 -14.04 -11.61
CA ASN A 71 4.98 -15.46 -11.25
C ASN A 71 4.79 -15.70 -9.75
N ASP A 72 5.29 -14.78 -8.91
CA ASP A 72 5.16 -14.93 -7.46
C ASP A 72 3.68 -14.78 -7.05
N ASP A 73 3.26 -15.57 -6.06
CA ASP A 73 1.91 -15.55 -5.53
C ASP A 73 1.64 -14.23 -4.81
N VAL A 74 0.65 -13.47 -5.30
CA VAL A 74 0.21 -12.18 -4.75
C VAL A 74 -1.06 -12.30 -3.92
N ALA A 75 -1.60 -13.51 -3.72
CA ALA A 75 -2.76 -13.74 -2.85
C ALA A 75 -2.55 -13.23 -1.40
N PRO A 76 -1.35 -13.31 -0.79
CA PRO A 76 -1.13 -12.71 0.53
C PRO A 76 -1.41 -11.21 0.59
N MET A 77 -1.04 -10.45 -0.44
CA MET A 77 -1.34 -9.01 -0.52
C MET A 77 -2.84 -8.75 -0.61
N PHE A 78 -3.56 -9.57 -1.38
CA PHE A 78 -5.01 -9.46 -1.55
C PHE A 78 -5.76 -9.77 -0.25
N MET A 79 -5.32 -10.80 0.47
CA MET A 79 -5.83 -11.16 1.79
C MET A 79 -5.61 -10.02 2.78
N LYS A 80 -4.38 -9.48 2.83
CA LYS A 80 -4.05 -8.34 3.69
C LYS A 80 -4.90 -7.11 3.38
N ALA A 81 -5.11 -6.80 2.10
CA ALA A 81 -5.95 -5.67 1.69
C ALA A 81 -7.40 -5.83 2.13
N LYS A 82 -7.95 -7.05 2.02
CA LYS A 82 -9.29 -7.38 2.51
C LYS A 82 -9.40 -7.20 4.02
N ASP A 83 -8.42 -7.66 4.76
CA ASP A 83 -8.42 -7.60 6.22
C ASP A 83 -8.29 -6.15 6.71
N VAL A 84 -7.40 -5.36 6.10
CA VAL A 84 -7.22 -3.92 6.43
C VAL A 84 -8.48 -3.12 6.11
N ALA A 85 -9.07 -3.31 4.93
CA ALA A 85 -10.26 -2.56 4.52
C ALA A 85 -11.58 -3.09 5.09
N GLY A 86 -11.57 -4.27 5.73
CA GLY A 86 -12.77 -4.97 6.18
C GLY A 86 -13.75 -5.38 5.07
N LYS A 87 -13.35 -5.27 3.80
CA LYS A 87 -14.19 -5.55 2.62
C LYS A 87 -13.35 -5.94 1.40
N VAL A 88 -14.03 -6.36 0.34
CA VAL A 88 -13.45 -6.49 -1.01
C VAL A 88 -14.00 -5.38 -1.92
N PRO A 89 -13.28 -4.95 -2.97
CA PRO A 89 -13.79 -3.94 -3.90
C PRO A 89 -14.89 -4.53 -4.79
N ALA A 90 -15.76 -3.68 -5.34
CA ALA A 90 -16.65 -4.07 -6.43
C ALA A 90 -15.87 -4.25 -7.74
N THR A 91 -14.86 -3.41 -7.97
CA THR A 91 -14.01 -3.46 -9.17
C THR A 91 -12.53 -3.49 -8.78
N LEU A 92 -11.81 -4.48 -9.28
CA LEU A 92 -10.35 -4.54 -9.24
C LEU A 92 -9.81 -4.26 -10.65
N ILE A 93 -8.88 -3.31 -10.76
CA ILE A 93 -8.16 -3.01 -11.99
C ILE A 93 -6.71 -3.46 -11.80
N SER A 94 -6.19 -4.24 -12.75
CA SER A 94 -4.77 -4.60 -12.78
C SER A 94 -4.20 -4.59 -14.20
N ASP A 95 -2.88 -4.68 -14.28
CA ASP A 95 -2.19 -5.01 -15.52
C ASP A 95 -2.49 -6.46 -15.98
N GLY A 96 -1.82 -6.84 -17.08
CA GLY A 96 -1.89 -8.14 -17.74
C GLY A 96 -1.45 -9.37 -16.96
N ALA A 97 -0.77 -9.22 -15.82
CA ALA A 97 -0.10 -10.35 -15.19
C ALA A 97 -1.08 -11.40 -14.64
N SER A 98 -0.81 -12.67 -14.94
CA SER A 98 -1.70 -13.79 -14.60
C SER A 98 -1.80 -14.01 -13.09
N ASN A 99 -0.75 -13.70 -12.32
CA ASN A 99 -0.76 -13.80 -10.86
C ASN A 99 -1.86 -12.92 -10.22
N PHE A 100 -2.15 -11.73 -10.74
CA PHE A 100 -3.28 -10.92 -10.27
C PHE A 100 -4.62 -11.60 -10.51
N HIS A 101 -4.82 -12.21 -11.69
CA HIS A 101 -6.05 -12.94 -11.99
C HIS A 101 -6.25 -14.15 -11.07
N HIS A 102 -5.16 -14.88 -10.78
CA HIS A 102 -5.19 -16.01 -9.84
C HIS A 102 -5.51 -15.58 -8.41
N ALA A 103 -4.90 -14.49 -7.94
CA ALA A 103 -5.18 -13.94 -6.61
C ALA A 103 -6.62 -13.41 -6.50
N TRP A 104 -7.11 -12.68 -7.50
CA TRP A 104 -8.52 -12.24 -7.55
C TRP A 104 -9.49 -13.41 -7.46
N LYS A 105 -9.27 -14.45 -8.28
CA LYS A 105 -10.16 -15.62 -8.32
C LYS A 105 -10.24 -16.32 -6.95
N SER A 106 -9.11 -16.42 -6.24
CA SER A 106 -9.05 -17.09 -4.94
C SER A 106 -9.56 -16.22 -3.78
N GLN A 107 -9.24 -14.92 -3.77
CA GLN A 107 -9.51 -14.06 -2.61
C GLN A 107 -10.79 -13.23 -2.72
N TYR A 108 -11.16 -12.79 -3.92
CA TYR A 108 -12.23 -11.80 -4.13
C TYR A 108 -13.44 -12.36 -4.89
N LYS A 109 -13.25 -13.37 -5.74
CA LYS A 109 -14.34 -14.05 -6.46
C LYS A 109 -14.99 -15.19 -5.67
N ALA A 110 -14.20 -15.93 -4.89
CA ALA A 110 -14.75 -17.01 -4.08
C ALA A 110 -15.75 -16.46 -3.06
N LYS A 111 -16.86 -17.19 -2.80
CA LYS A 111 -17.96 -16.82 -1.88
C LYS A 111 -17.43 -16.11 -0.63
N ASN A 112 -17.36 -14.79 -0.68
CA ASN A 112 -17.01 -13.98 0.46
C ASN A 112 -18.29 -13.81 1.30
N PRO A 113 -18.18 -13.57 2.62
CA PRO A 113 -19.34 -13.38 3.48
C PRO A 113 -20.19 -12.16 3.10
N LEU A 114 -19.72 -11.33 2.16
CA LEU A 114 -20.40 -10.11 1.71
C LEU A 114 -21.32 -10.35 0.51
N HIS A 115 -21.34 -11.56 -0.08
CA HIS A 115 -22.11 -11.89 -1.30
C HIS A 115 -21.87 -10.91 -2.47
N LYS A 116 -20.70 -10.25 -2.50
CA LYS A 116 -20.31 -9.32 -3.55
C LYS A 116 -19.34 -10.01 -4.50
N ASP A 117 -19.70 -10.07 -5.78
CA ASP A 117 -18.79 -10.48 -6.85
C ASP A 117 -17.90 -9.31 -7.25
N THR A 118 -16.60 -9.37 -6.94
CA THR A 118 -15.64 -8.39 -7.45
C THR A 118 -15.43 -8.61 -8.94
N ARG A 119 -15.68 -7.60 -9.78
CA ARG A 119 -15.30 -7.62 -11.20
C ARG A 119 -13.80 -7.35 -11.33
N HIS A 120 -13.08 -8.19 -12.05
CA HIS A 120 -11.67 -7.95 -12.39
C HIS A 120 -11.56 -7.43 -13.82
N ILE A 121 -11.00 -6.23 -13.96
CA ILE A 121 -10.66 -5.59 -15.23
C ILE A 121 -9.15 -5.70 -15.42
N ASN A 122 -8.74 -6.41 -16.47
CA ASN A 122 -7.35 -6.56 -16.86
C ASN A 122 -7.09 -5.66 -18.08
N GLU A 123 -6.16 -4.71 -17.98
CA GLU A 123 -5.94 -3.70 -19.02
C GLU A 123 -5.42 -4.26 -20.35
N VAL A 124 -4.90 -5.49 -20.40
CA VAL A 124 -4.51 -6.15 -21.66
C VAL A 124 -5.72 -6.58 -22.49
N ALA A 125 -6.90 -6.69 -21.88
CA ALA A 125 -8.14 -7.09 -22.52
C ALA A 125 -9.01 -5.88 -22.91
N PHE A 126 -8.57 -5.14 -23.93
CA PHE A 126 -9.34 -4.25 -24.83
C PHE A 126 -9.98 -2.93 -24.30
N ASP A 127 -9.82 -1.90 -25.14
CA ASP A 127 -10.67 -0.71 -25.36
C ASP A 127 -10.48 0.61 -24.58
N GLY A 128 -9.36 0.86 -23.90
CA GLY A 128 -8.99 2.25 -23.52
C GLY A 128 -9.96 3.01 -22.59
N ILE A 129 -10.92 2.31 -21.97
CA ILE A 129 -11.95 2.91 -21.10
C ILE A 129 -11.50 3.00 -19.63
N HIS A 130 -10.60 2.11 -19.19
CA HIS A 130 -10.04 2.13 -17.84
C HIS A 130 -8.52 2.29 -17.92
N HIS A 131 -8.02 3.46 -17.51
CA HIS A 131 -6.60 3.76 -17.47
C HIS A 131 -6.03 3.63 -16.05
N ASN A 132 -4.91 2.93 -15.90
CA ASN A 132 -4.18 2.79 -14.64
C ASN A 132 -3.40 4.05 -14.24
N ASN A 133 -3.67 5.20 -14.86
CA ASN A 133 -2.94 6.46 -14.66
C ASN A 133 -2.78 6.84 -13.18
N LYS A 134 -3.78 6.52 -12.33
CA LYS A 134 -3.67 6.77 -10.87
C LYS A 134 -2.57 5.92 -10.24
N MET A 135 -2.44 4.66 -10.64
CA MET A 135 -1.37 3.76 -10.18
C MET A 135 -0.02 4.13 -10.80
N GLU A 136 0.03 4.46 -12.08
CA GLU A 136 1.26 4.95 -12.72
C GLU A 136 1.78 6.22 -12.03
N SER A 137 0.88 7.17 -11.75
CA SER A 137 1.19 8.37 -10.98
C SER A 137 1.69 8.03 -9.58
N PHE A 138 1.05 7.07 -8.89
CA PHE A 138 1.51 6.61 -7.58
C PHE A 138 2.92 5.98 -7.64
N ASN A 139 3.15 5.09 -8.61
CA ASN A 139 4.43 4.45 -8.86
C ASN A 139 5.54 5.50 -9.11
N GLY A 140 5.27 6.51 -9.95
CA GLY A 140 6.19 7.61 -10.21
C GLY A 140 6.38 8.55 -9.02
N ASN A 141 5.30 9.21 -8.58
CA ASN A 141 5.34 10.32 -7.64
C ASN A 141 5.53 9.90 -6.17
N THR A 142 5.30 8.63 -5.83
CA THR A 142 5.52 8.11 -4.48
C THR A 142 6.71 7.18 -4.46
N ILE A 143 6.69 6.09 -5.23
CA ILE A 143 7.69 5.03 -5.08
C ILE A 143 9.03 5.44 -5.70
N ARG A 144 9.06 5.87 -6.98
CA ARG A 144 10.31 6.23 -7.67
C ARG A 144 11.01 7.43 -7.04
N HIS A 145 10.25 8.45 -6.63
CA HIS A 145 10.82 9.60 -5.94
C HIS A 145 11.54 9.21 -4.63
N ARG A 146 10.99 8.24 -3.88
CA ARG A 146 11.61 7.73 -2.65
C ARG A 146 12.79 6.80 -2.94
N GLU A 147 12.69 5.94 -3.94
CA GLU A 147 13.80 5.08 -4.39
C GLU A 147 15.01 5.92 -4.81
N LYS A 148 14.80 6.99 -5.59
CA LYS A 148 15.88 7.85 -6.14
C LYS A 148 16.74 8.51 -5.05
N VAL A 149 16.12 8.99 -3.97
CA VAL A 149 16.81 9.74 -2.92
C VAL A 149 17.36 8.84 -1.80
N THR A 150 16.89 7.60 -1.73
CA THR A 150 17.29 6.66 -0.68
C THR A 150 18.55 5.91 -1.08
N ARG A 151 19.55 5.87 -0.20
CA ARG A 151 20.81 5.14 -0.44
C ARG A 151 20.59 3.63 -0.33
N GLY A 152 20.07 3.02 -1.41
CA GLY A 152 19.99 1.58 -1.67
C GLY A 152 19.38 0.73 -0.55
N ILE A 153 18.17 0.22 -0.76
CA ILE A 153 17.48 -0.67 0.18
C ILE A 153 18.31 -1.94 0.38
N LYS A 154 18.62 -2.33 1.63
CA LYS A 154 19.53 -3.45 1.94
C LYS A 154 18.82 -4.76 2.29
N ARG A 155 17.54 -4.70 2.69
CA ARG A 155 16.72 -5.85 3.08
C ARG A 155 15.30 -5.69 2.54
N GLU A 156 14.62 -6.81 2.29
CA GLU A 156 13.25 -6.83 1.75
C GLU A 156 12.23 -6.32 2.79
N ASP A 157 12.47 -6.62 4.06
CA ASP A 157 11.72 -6.15 5.24
C ASP A 157 12.14 -4.75 5.73
N SER A 158 12.77 -3.96 4.86
CA SER A 158 13.25 -2.64 5.29
C SER A 158 12.08 -1.74 5.66
N GLY A 159 12.12 -1.17 6.86
CA GLY A 159 11.16 -0.15 7.33
C GLY A 159 11.09 1.11 6.45
N ILE A 160 11.91 1.22 5.41
CA ILE A 160 11.83 2.25 4.38
C ILE A 160 10.56 2.06 3.53
N ILE A 161 10.18 0.82 3.18
CA ILE A 161 9.00 0.55 2.36
C ILE A 161 7.74 0.84 3.19
N THR A 162 7.63 0.22 4.36
CA THR A 162 6.58 0.52 5.36
C THR A 162 6.52 2.01 5.70
N GLY A 163 7.67 2.65 5.97
CA GLY A 163 7.73 4.09 6.24
C GLY A 163 7.28 4.95 5.06
N THR A 164 7.46 4.47 3.82
CA THR A 164 6.95 5.15 2.62
C THR A 164 5.43 5.03 2.51
N GLN A 165 4.87 3.87 2.84
CA GLN A 165 3.42 3.69 2.92
C GLN A 165 2.80 4.59 4.00
N LEU A 166 3.37 4.61 5.20
CA LEU A 166 2.92 5.48 6.29
C LEU A 166 3.01 6.95 5.90
N TYR A 167 4.12 7.38 5.30
CA TYR A 167 4.30 8.74 4.82
C TYR A 167 3.27 9.12 3.75
N HIS A 168 3.04 8.25 2.77
CA HIS A 168 2.07 8.46 1.70
C HIS A 168 0.65 8.58 2.27
N ASN A 169 0.23 7.65 3.11
CA ASN A 169 -1.14 7.62 3.63
C ASN A 169 -1.42 8.75 4.62
N PHE A 170 -0.54 8.95 5.60
CA PHE A 170 -0.88 9.75 6.77
C PHE A 170 -0.23 11.13 6.80
N VAL A 171 0.86 11.36 6.08
CA VAL A 171 1.67 12.58 6.24
C VAL A 171 1.60 13.49 5.01
N ARG A 172 1.76 12.92 3.82
CA ARG A 172 1.82 13.67 2.57
C ARG A 172 0.43 14.05 2.06
N SER A 173 0.18 15.34 1.91
CA SER A 173 -0.96 15.86 1.14
C SER A 173 -0.91 15.40 -0.31
N HIS A 174 -2.04 14.96 -0.86
CA HIS A 174 -2.12 14.43 -2.21
C HIS A 174 -2.81 15.43 -3.15
N LEU A 175 -2.11 15.85 -4.22
CA LEU A 175 -2.62 16.87 -5.16
C LEU A 175 -3.90 16.46 -5.90
N GLY A 176 -4.10 15.16 -6.10
CA GLY A 176 -5.32 14.61 -6.71
C GLY A 176 -6.49 14.41 -5.76
N LEU A 177 -6.40 14.87 -4.50
CA LEU A 177 -7.48 14.83 -3.51
C LEU A 177 -7.96 16.25 -3.19
N PRO A 178 -9.26 16.42 -2.86
CA PRO A 178 -9.80 17.72 -2.49
C PRO A 178 -9.06 18.35 -1.30
N TYR A 179 -8.96 19.68 -1.30
CA TYR A 179 -8.45 20.46 -0.16
C TYR A 179 -7.05 20.08 0.33
N GLY A 180 -6.24 19.43 -0.51
CA GLY A 180 -4.90 18.98 -0.14
C GLY A 180 -4.89 17.90 0.96
N GLN A 181 -5.97 17.12 1.05
CA GLN A 181 -6.07 16.02 2.01
C GLN A 181 -4.97 14.97 1.82
N THR A 182 -4.60 14.32 2.90
CA THR A 182 -3.84 13.06 2.81
C THR A 182 -4.77 11.93 2.37
N PRO A 183 -4.23 10.84 1.81
CA PRO A 183 -5.04 9.66 1.51
C PRO A 183 -5.79 9.10 2.72
N ALA A 184 -5.18 9.13 3.91
CA ALA A 184 -5.84 8.73 5.16
C ALA A 184 -7.03 9.64 5.48
N GLU A 185 -6.90 10.95 5.33
CA GLU A 185 -8.00 11.90 5.56
C GLU A 185 -9.15 11.69 4.58
N ALA A 186 -8.85 11.45 3.31
CA ALA A 186 -9.87 11.10 2.31
C ALA A 186 -10.53 9.73 2.60
N ALA A 187 -9.81 8.81 3.24
CA ALA A 187 -10.32 7.54 3.74
C ALA A 187 -10.93 7.63 5.16
N GLY A 188 -11.28 8.84 5.63
CA GLY A 188 -11.97 9.05 6.90
C GLY A 188 -11.10 8.91 8.16
N ILE A 189 -9.78 8.81 8.02
CA ILE A 189 -8.83 8.74 9.13
C ILE A 189 -8.16 10.09 9.32
N HIS A 190 -8.49 10.76 10.43
CA HIS A 190 -7.96 12.08 10.75
C HIS A 190 -6.91 12.02 11.87
N VAL A 191 -5.69 12.44 11.56
CA VAL A 191 -4.62 12.61 12.55
C VAL A 191 -4.67 14.06 13.05
N GLN A 192 -5.20 14.28 14.26
CA GLN A 192 -5.52 15.62 14.76
C GLN A 192 -4.30 16.46 15.20
N GLY A 193 -3.14 15.84 15.43
CA GLY A 193 -1.95 16.59 15.86
C GLY A 193 -1.19 17.22 14.69
N THR A 194 -0.61 18.40 14.93
CA THR A 194 0.17 19.16 13.93
C THR A 194 1.34 18.34 13.37
N ASP A 195 2.03 17.61 14.24
CA ASP A 195 3.04 16.63 13.83
C ASP A 195 2.40 15.25 13.71
N LYS A 196 2.06 14.86 12.48
CA LYS A 196 1.37 13.61 12.20
C LYS A 196 2.21 12.38 12.60
N TRP A 197 3.54 12.44 12.45
CA TRP A 197 4.42 11.34 12.85
C TRP A 197 4.43 11.16 14.36
N LYS A 198 4.67 12.23 15.11
CA LYS A 198 4.65 12.19 16.57
C LYS A 198 3.30 11.70 17.09
N THR A 199 2.21 12.19 16.50
CA THR A 199 0.85 11.81 16.90
C THR A 199 0.61 10.31 16.70
N LEU A 200 0.98 9.76 15.55
CA LEU A 200 0.85 8.33 15.28
C LEU A 200 1.71 7.47 16.21
N ILE A 201 2.95 7.87 16.49
CA ILE A 201 3.83 7.15 17.43
C ILE A 201 3.22 7.13 18.84
N GLN A 202 2.71 8.28 19.30
CA GLN A 202 2.08 8.40 20.61
C GLN A 202 0.80 7.56 20.71
N ALA A 203 -0.03 7.58 19.66
CA ALA A 203 -1.24 6.76 19.61
C ALA A 203 -0.90 5.25 19.63
N ALA A 204 0.07 4.83 18.82
CA ALA A 204 0.54 3.44 18.76
C ALA A 204 1.18 2.95 20.07
N THR A 205 1.88 3.85 20.79
CA THR A 205 2.45 3.52 22.10
C THR A 205 1.35 3.34 23.14
N LYS A 206 0.32 4.19 23.11
CA LYS A 206 -0.83 4.10 24.03
C LYS A 206 -1.69 2.86 23.77
N SER A 207 -1.83 2.41 22.52
CA SER A 207 -2.66 1.23 22.20
C SER A 207 -2.04 -0.09 22.66
N ARG A 208 -0.75 -0.11 23.05
CA ARG A 208 -0.06 -1.29 23.59
C ARG A 208 -0.04 -1.35 25.11
N ALA A 209 -0.38 -0.25 25.78
CA ALA A 209 -0.39 -0.11 27.23
C ALA A 209 -1.76 -0.54 27.79
#